data_AF-A0AAV8GHW6-F1
#
_entry.id   AF-A0AAV8GHW6-F1
#
_cell.length_a   1.000
_cell.length_b   1.000
_cell.length_c   1.000
_cell.angle_alpha   90.00
_cell.angle_beta   90.00
_cell.angle_gamma   90.00
#
_symmetry.space_group_name_H-M   'P 1'
#
loop_
_entity.id
_entity.type
_entity.pdbx_description
1 polymer ?
#
loop_
_entity_poly.entity_id
_entity_poly.type
_entity_poly.pdbx_seq_one_letter_code
_entity_poly.pdbx_strand_id
1 'polypeptide(L)'
;MHKSRCLALIFAVLLGFFSLTSGGEIKNQHRESRHGDSSYIFNHTLAITLVEYSSAVYTIDVSALFSWTCARCVDKIKDFEMVEVIVDIENCLQAFIGVDHNLNSIIIAFRGTQEQSIKNWIEDLFSIQLDLDYPGMPGARVHHGFYSAYHRTSLRPAILSAVQNIKSTYWNISIIVTGHSMGGALATFCALDLVVNSGEKDVQLMTFGQPRVGNAVFATDFNEYIPKAIRLTHQNDIVPHMPPYYSYFPTITYHHFSREVWLREEGVGKDKQLIEQICDDSGEDPTCSRSVYGNSLSDHFDYYGVELYADADSPCKFIMAEGTEEYNKGVGGNIRLSRNPNPTLFRQSS
;
A
#
# COMPACT_ATOMS: atom_id res chain seq x y z
N MET A 1 37.84 64.58 -23.28
CA MET A 1 37.81 63.11 -23.10
C MET A 1 36.39 62.64 -23.42
N HIS A 2 36.28 61.55 -24.22
CA HIS A 2 35.10 61.00 -24.94
C HIS A 2 33.71 61.18 -24.26
N LYS A 3 32.65 61.67 -24.96
CA LYS A 3 31.75 60.97 -25.94
C LYS A 3 31.19 59.65 -25.39
N SER A 4 29.92 59.22 -25.50
CA SER A 4 28.63 59.69 -26.06
C SER A 4 27.66 58.49 -25.92
N ARG A 5 26.33 58.72 -25.75
CA ARG A 5 25.19 57.85 -26.22
C ARG A 5 25.02 56.45 -25.58
N CYS A 6 23.88 55.75 -25.54
CA CYS A 6 22.48 55.79 -26.03
C CYS A 6 21.70 54.79 -25.11
N LEU A 7 20.50 55.07 -24.57
CA LEU A 7 19.13 54.83 -25.10
C LEU A 7 18.80 53.41 -25.61
N ALA A 8 17.88 52.71 -24.93
CA ALA A 8 16.77 51.84 -25.44
C ALA A 8 16.20 51.00 -24.26
N LEU A 9 15.00 51.23 -23.70
CA LEU A 9 13.64 50.91 -24.17
C LEU A 9 13.44 49.43 -24.57
N ILE A 10 12.96 48.60 -23.63
CA ILE A 10 12.05 47.47 -23.92
C ILE A 10 10.97 47.43 -22.83
N PHE A 11 9.77 47.82 -23.23
CA PHE A 11 8.50 47.43 -22.60
C PHE A 11 8.20 45.99 -23.03
N ALA A 12 7.86 45.12 -22.08
CA ALA A 12 7.13 43.89 -22.37
C ALA A 12 6.06 43.67 -21.30
N VAL A 13 4.82 43.94 -21.69
CA VAL A 13 3.59 43.52 -21.02
C VAL A 13 3.51 42.00 -21.13
N LEU A 14 3.29 41.30 -20.01
CA LEU A 14 2.71 39.96 -20.05
C LEU A 14 1.58 39.87 -19.03
N LEU A 15 0.39 39.79 -19.61
CA LEU A 15 -0.87 39.40 -19.00
C LEU A 15 -0.76 38.03 -18.34
N GLY A 16 -1.63 37.83 -17.35
CA GLY A 16 -1.59 36.71 -16.44
C GLY A 16 -1.68 35.32 -17.09
N PHE A 17 -1.14 34.36 -16.35
CA PHE A 17 -1.73 33.04 -16.21
C PHE A 17 -1.70 32.71 -14.72
N PHE A 18 -2.85 32.83 -14.06
CA PHE A 18 -3.15 32.06 -12.86
C PHE A 18 -3.10 30.59 -13.28
N SER A 19 -2.01 29.89 -12.99
CA SER A 19 -2.04 28.43 -12.96
C SER A 19 -2.69 28.02 -11.65
N LEU A 20 -3.93 27.57 -11.75
CA LEU A 20 -4.61 26.78 -10.73
C LEU A 20 -3.76 25.54 -10.44
N THR A 21 -2.94 25.60 -9.40
CA THR A 21 -2.48 24.39 -8.74
C THR A 21 -3.63 23.97 -7.83
N SER A 22 -4.29 22.87 -8.18
CA SER A 22 -5.27 22.22 -7.30
C SER A 22 -4.52 21.56 -6.15
N GLY A 23 -4.02 22.38 -5.21
CA GLY A 23 -3.75 21.93 -3.86
C GLY A 23 -5.11 21.69 -3.21
N GLY A 24 -5.52 20.43 -3.13
CA GLY A 24 -6.69 20.07 -2.33
C GLY A 24 -6.42 20.45 -0.88
N GLU A 25 -7.09 21.50 -0.41
CA GLU A 25 -7.17 21.82 1.01
C GLU A 25 -7.85 20.65 1.72
N ILE A 26 -7.14 20.06 2.71
CA ILE A 26 -7.76 19.11 3.63
C ILE A 26 -8.88 19.84 4.34
N LYS A 27 -10.12 19.39 4.12
CA LYS A 27 -11.27 19.89 4.86
C LYS A 27 -11.06 19.53 6.33
N ASN A 28 -10.84 20.54 7.17
CA ASN A 28 -10.83 20.44 8.63
C ASN A 28 -12.08 19.70 9.12
N GLN A 29 -12.00 18.38 9.26
CA GLN A 29 -12.95 17.62 10.06
C GLN A 29 -12.51 17.75 11.51
N HIS A 30 -13.45 18.13 12.37
CA HIS A 30 -13.23 18.32 13.79
C HIS A 30 -12.56 17.09 14.42
N ARG A 31 -11.42 17.35 15.09
CA ARG A 31 -10.61 16.38 15.82
C ARG A 31 -11.35 15.94 17.09
N GLU A 32 -12.27 14.99 16.97
CA GLU A 32 -12.87 14.31 18.13
C GLU A 32 -11.92 13.19 18.59
N SER A 33 -11.17 13.46 19.65
CA SER A 33 -10.38 12.46 20.38
C SER A 33 -11.33 11.38 20.93
N ARG A 34 -11.36 10.21 20.29
CA ARG A 34 -11.90 8.98 20.90
C ARG A 34 -10.76 8.23 21.56
N HIS A 35 -10.39 8.67 22.77
CA HIS A 35 -9.65 7.81 23.69
C HIS A 35 -10.62 6.77 24.26
N GLY A 36 -10.83 5.70 23.49
CA GLY A 36 -11.56 4.51 23.89
C GLY A 36 -10.64 3.31 23.73
N ASP A 37 -10.29 2.70 24.86
CA ASP A 37 -9.50 1.47 25.04
C ASP A 37 -10.18 0.26 24.37
N SER A 38 -10.13 0.23 23.04
CA SER A 38 -10.56 -0.90 22.22
C SER A 38 -9.57 -1.01 21.06
N SER A 39 -8.35 -1.45 21.35
CA SER A 39 -7.40 -1.86 20.31
C SER A 39 -8.12 -2.80 19.34
N TYR A 40 -8.12 -2.49 18.04
CA TYR A 40 -8.72 -3.34 17.02
C TYR A 40 -8.19 -4.78 17.18
N ILE A 41 -9.12 -5.74 17.32
CA ILE A 41 -8.77 -7.13 17.63
C ILE A 41 -8.27 -7.81 16.36
N PHE A 42 -7.06 -8.35 16.42
CA PHE A 42 -6.49 -9.15 15.35
C PHE A 42 -7.37 -10.38 15.04
N ASN A 43 -7.59 -10.65 13.75
CA ASN A 43 -8.39 -11.77 13.28
C ASN A 43 -7.54 -12.68 12.38
N HIS A 44 -7.17 -13.85 12.92
CA HIS A 44 -6.40 -14.88 12.24
C HIS A 44 -7.00 -15.32 10.90
N THR A 45 -8.31 -15.58 10.86
CA THR A 45 -8.98 -16.03 9.62
C THR A 45 -8.92 -14.97 8.54
N LEU A 46 -9.09 -13.70 8.92
CA LEU A 46 -8.94 -12.59 7.98
C LEU A 46 -7.48 -12.47 7.50
N ALA A 47 -6.50 -12.65 8.38
CA ALA A 47 -5.09 -12.62 8.00
C ALA A 47 -4.73 -13.70 6.97
N ILE A 48 -5.21 -14.93 7.14
CA ILE A 48 -5.01 -15.99 6.14
C ILE A 48 -5.70 -15.63 4.82
N THR A 49 -6.89 -15.02 4.84
CA THR A 49 -7.53 -14.58 3.58
C THR A 49 -6.75 -13.44 2.90
N LEU A 50 -6.27 -12.46 3.66
CA LEU A 50 -5.59 -11.28 3.09
C LEU A 50 -4.17 -11.57 2.61
N VAL A 51 -3.49 -12.60 3.15
CA VAL A 51 -2.20 -13.03 2.60
C VAL A 51 -2.36 -13.65 1.21
N GLU A 52 -3.45 -14.38 0.97
CA GLU A 52 -3.77 -14.94 -0.36
C GLU A 52 -4.02 -13.82 -1.39
N TYR A 53 -4.77 -12.77 -1.02
CA TYR A 53 -4.92 -11.59 -1.89
C TYR A 53 -3.58 -10.88 -2.15
N SER A 54 -2.72 -10.80 -1.12
CA SER A 54 -1.38 -10.21 -1.22
C SER A 54 -0.43 -11.08 -2.06
N SER A 55 -0.71 -12.38 -2.18
CA SER A 55 -0.03 -13.32 -3.07
C SER A 55 -0.55 -13.21 -4.50
N ALA A 56 -1.87 -13.17 -4.71
CA ALA A 56 -2.49 -13.15 -6.02
C ALA A 56 -2.01 -11.98 -6.89
N VAL A 57 -1.74 -10.81 -6.30
CA VAL A 57 -1.25 -9.62 -7.01
C VAL A 57 0.16 -9.80 -7.59
N TYR A 58 0.89 -10.86 -7.24
CA TYR A 58 2.16 -11.22 -7.89
C TYR A 58 1.99 -11.99 -9.20
N THR A 59 0.76 -12.36 -9.58
CA THR A 59 0.47 -12.99 -10.87
C THR A 59 0.91 -12.09 -12.02
N ILE A 60 1.74 -12.66 -12.89
CA ILE A 60 2.33 -11.97 -14.06
C ILE A 60 1.39 -11.97 -15.26
N ASP A 61 0.58 -13.02 -15.40
CA ASP A 61 -0.49 -13.07 -16.39
C ASP A 61 -1.63 -12.18 -15.91
N VAL A 62 -1.60 -10.93 -16.37
CA VAL A 62 -2.57 -9.90 -16.02
C VAL A 62 -3.96 -10.27 -16.56
N SER A 63 -4.03 -11.04 -17.65
CA SER A 63 -5.30 -11.54 -18.18
C SER A 63 -5.90 -12.58 -17.23
N ALA A 64 -5.10 -13.55 -16.78
CA ALA A 64 -5.52 -14.56 -15.81
C ALA A 64 -5.88 -13.95 -14.44
N LEU A 65 -5.13 -12.93 -14.00
CA LEU A 65 -5.46 -12.17 -12.79
C LEU A 65 -6.79 -11.43 -12.94
N PHE A 66 -7.03 -10.75 -14.07
CA PHE A 66 -8.27 -10.02 -14.30
C PHE A 66 -9.49 -10.94 -14.51
N SER A 67 -9.31 -12.12 -15.11
CA SER A 67 -10.37 -13.14 -15.17
C SER A 67 -10.54 -13.92 -13.87
N TRP A 68 -9.68 -13.68 -12.88
CA TRP A 68 -9.64 -14.39 -11.60
C TRP A 68 -9.47 -15.92 -11.76
N THR A 69 -8.66 -16.32 -12.74
CA THR A 69 -8.32 -17.71 -13.06
C THR A 69 -6.84 -18.01 -12.83
N CYS A 70 -6.14 -17.14 -12.10
CA CYS A 70 -4.73 -17.29 -11.81
C CYS A 70 -4.47 -18.46 -10.84
N ALA A 71 -3.28 -19.05 -10.88
CA ALA A 71 -2.93 -20.18 -10.01
C ALA A 71 -3.03 -19.85 -8.50
N ARG A 72 -2.89 -18.57 -8.16
CA ARG A 72 -3.01 -18.03 -6.79
C ARG A 72 -4.44 -17.59 -6.44
N CYS A 73 -5.35 -17.55 -7.41
CA CYS A 73 -6.74 -17.08 -7.26
C CYS A 73 -7.65 -18.23 -6.78
N VAL A 74 -7.27 -18.88 -5.68
CA VAL A 74 -7.85 -20.16 -5.26
C VAL A 74 -8.43 -20.10 -3.84
N ASP A 75 -8.98 -21.22 -3.38
CA ASP A 75 -9.39 -21.45 -2.00
C ASP A 75 -10.23 -20.33 -1.39
N LYS A 76 -9.65 -19.57 -0.44
CA LYS A 76 -10.35 -18.54 0.35
C LYS A 76 -10.78 -17.33 -0.46
N ILE A 77 -10.14 -17.11 -1.61
CA ILE A 77 -10.38 -15.93 -2.46
C ILE A 77 -11.03 -16.30 -3.79
N LYS A 78 -11.46 -17.56 -3.97
CA LYS A 78 -11.99 -18.07 -5.24
C LYS A 78 -13.22 -17.31 -5.78
N ASP A 79 -14.06 -16.79 -4.90
CA ASP A 79 -15.35 -16.15 -5.25
C ASP A 79 -15.24 -14.62 -5.32
N PHE A 80 -14.02 -14.10 -5.46
CA PHE A 80 -13.77 -12.67 -5.54
C PHE A 80 -14.27 -12.07 -6.85
N GLU A 81 -15.01 -10.98 -6.74
CA GLU A 81 -15.46 -10.21 -7.88
C GLU A 81 -14.40 -9.20 -8.30
N MET A 82 -13.56 -9.59 -9.25
CA MET A 82 -12.55 -8.71 -9.84
C MET A 82 -13.16 -7.54 -10.60
N VAL A 83 -12.81 -6.30 -10.24
CA VAL A 83 -13.34 -5.08 -10.87
C VAL A 83 -12.27 -4.41 -11.72
N GLU A 84 -11.07 -4.23 -11.18
CA GLU A 84 -10.01 -3.50 -11.86
C GLU A 84 -8.62 -4.06 -11.57
N VAL A 85 -7.78 -4.17 -12.60
CA VAL A 85 -6.33 -4.40 -12.48
C VAL A 85 -5.60 -3.21 -13.10
N ILE A 86 -4.64 -2.67 -12.37
CA ILE A 86 -3.87 -1.48 -12.72
C ILE A 86 -2.40 -1.86 -12.73
N VAL A 87 -1.73 -1.61 -13.85
CA VAL A 87 -0.29 -1.81 -14.02
C VAL A 87 0.34 -0.51 -14.50
N ASP A 88 1.19 0.06 -13.66
CA ASP A 88 2.06 1.16 -14.03
C ASP A 88 3.39 0.57 -14.54
N ILE A 89 3.57 0.55 -15.86
CA ILE A 89 4.73 -0.14 -16.47
C ILE A 89 6.01 0.63 -16.17
N GLU A 90 5.96 1.96 -16.28
CA GLU A 90 7.12 2.84 -16.08
C GLU A 90 7.70 2.67 -14.67
N ASN A 91 6.84 2.61 -13.66
CA ASN A 91 7.24 2.47 -12.26
C ASN A 91 7.20 1.02 -11.75
N CYS A 92 6.85 0.07 -12.61
CA CYS A 92 6.72 -1.35 -12.29
C CYS A 92 5.76 -1.66 -11.13
N LEU A 93 4.68 -0.89 -11.03
CA LEU A 93 3.70 -1.05 -9.96
C LEU A 93 2.50 -1.85 -10.45
N GLN A 94 1.89 -2.64 -9.57
CA GLN A 94 0.68 -3.38 -9.86
C GLN A 94 -0.26 -3.35 -8.66
N ALA A 95 -1.55 -3.14 -8.91
CA ALA A 95 -2.59 -3.28 -7.93
C ALA A 95 -3.85 -3.88 -8.57
N PHE A 96 -4.68 -4.52 -7.77
CA PHE A 96 -6.04 -4.86 -8.18
C PHE A 96 -7.07 -4.40 -7.15
N ILE A 97 -8.31 -4.27 -7.60
CA ILE A 97 -9.45 -3.87 -6.80
C ILE A 97 -10.64 -4.75 -7.19
N GLY A 98 -11.38 -5.21 -6.19
CA GLY A 98 -12.59 -6.00 -6.40
C GLY A 98 -13.42 -6.09 -5.13
N VAL A 99 -14.43 -6.94 -5.17
CA VAL A 99 -15.38 -7.14 -4.06
C VAL A 99 -15.32 -8.56 -3.56
N ASP A 100 -15.06 -8.70 -2.26
CA ASP A 100 -15.27 -9.94 -1.53
C ASP A 100 -16.65 -9.88 -0.86
N HIS A 101 -17.60 -10.63 -1.41
CA HIS A 101 -18.98 -10.67 -0.93
C HIS A 101 -19.11 -11.35 0.44
N ASN A 102 -18.20 -12.26 0.79
CA ASN A 102 -18.21 -12.94 2.09
C ASN A 102 -17.75 -11.98 3.19
N LEU A 103 -16.76 -11.14 2.89
CA LEU A 103 -16.28 -10.09 3.79
C LEU A 103 -17.13 -8.81 3.71
N ASN A 104 -18.08 -8.71 2.78
CA ASN A 104 -18.79 -7.47 2.44
C ASN A 104 -17.83 -6.26 2.35
N SER A 105 -16.77 -6.43 1.57
CA SER A 105 -15.65 -5.49 1.54
C SER A 105 -15.07 -5.31 0.15
N ILE A 106 -14.70 -4.07 -0.17
CA ILE A 106 -13.82 -3.76 -1.30
C ILE A 106 -12.41 -4.17 -0.88
N ILE A 107 -11.77 -5.05 -1.64
CA ILE A 107 -10.38 -5.44 -1.40
C ILE A 107 -9.50 -4.71 -2.40
N ILE A 108 -8.46 -4.04 -1.89
CA ILE A 108 -7.43 -3.36 -2.68
C ILE A 108 -6.10 -4.00 -2.33
N ALA A 109 -5.45 -4.67 -3.27
CA ALA A 109 -4.16 -5.32 -3.05
C ALA A 109 -3.07 -4.68 -3.90
N PHE A 110 -1.92 -4.39 -3.28
CA PHE A 110 -0.74 -3.85 -3.95
C PHE A 110 0.39 -4.87 -4.00
N ARG A 111 1.01 -5.00 -5.17
CA ARG A 111 2.22 -5.80 -5.34
C ARG A 111 3.42 -5.11 -4.74
N GLY A 112 4.27 -5.87 -4.07
CA GLY A 112 5.61 -5.43 -3.70
C GLY A 112 6.63 -5.54 -4.83
N THR A 113 7.90 -5.45 -4.46
CA THR A 113 9.01 -5.61 -5.40
C THR A 113 9.18 -7.07 -5.79
N GLN A 114 9.66 -7.32 -7.02
CA GLN A 114 10.03 -8.68 -7.47
C GLN A 114 11.31 -9.15 -6.78
N GLU A 115 11.44 -10.46 -6.57
CA GLU A 115 12.55 -11.06 -5.82
C GLU A 115 13.92 -10.62 -6.32
N GLN A 116 14.15 -10.63 -7.64
CA GLN A 116 15.44 -10.26 -8.22
C GLN A 116 15.82 -8.78 -7.99
N SER A 117 14.83 -7.91 -7.80
CA SER A 117 15.04 -6.49 -7.57
C SER A 117 15.01 -6.11 -6.10
N ILE A 118 14.60 -7.03 -5.21
CA ILE A 118 14.39 -6.71 -3.80
C ILE A 118 15.68 -6.29 -3.10
N LYS A 119 16.84 -6.85 -3.51
CA LYS A 119 18.13 -6.49 -2.92
C LYS A 119 18.48 -5.02 -3.21
N ASN A 120 18.31 -4.60 -4.46
CA ASN A 120 18.50 -3.20 -4.85
C ASN A 120 17.52 -2.28 -4.09
N TRP A 121 16.28 -2.74 -3.93
CA TRP A 121 15.26 -2.00 -3.20
C TRP A 121 15.58 -1.89 -1.71
N ILE A 122 16.12 -2.95 -1.10
CA ILE A 122 16.61 -2.95 0.27
C ILE A 122 17.81 -1.99 0.41
N GLU A 123 18.73 -1.97 -0.56
CA GLU A 123 19.82 -0.98 -0.60
C GLU A 123 19.29 0.46 -0.60
N ASP A 124 18.26 0.76 -1.40
CA ASP A 124 17.60 2.07 -1.40
C ASP A 124 16.95 2.38 -0.05
N LEU A 125 16.34 1.38 0.59
CA LEU A 125 15.70 1.52 1.92
C LEU A 125 16.69 1.79 3.06
N PHE A 126 17.97 1.49 2.91
CA PHE A 126 18.97 1.92 3.91
C PHE A 126 19.15 3.44 3.93
N SER A 127 18.76 4.13 2.86
CA SER A 127 18.86 5.58 2.78
C SER A 127 17.77 6.26 3.62
N ILE A 128 18.17 7.21 4.46
CA ILE A 128 17.22 8.04 5.20
C ILE A 128 16.56 9.02 4.23
N GLN A 129 15.30 8.78 3.86
CA GLN A 129 14.48 9.62 2.97
C GLN A 129 13.32 10.31 3.72
N LEU A 130 13.53 10.76 4.97
CA LEU A 130 12.56 11.57 5.73
C LEU A 130 12.69 13.05 5.33
N ASP A 131 12.59 13.33 4.04
CA ASP A 131 12.72 14.65 3.43
C ASP A 131 11.37 15.23 2.95
N LEU A 132 10.32 14.40 2.90
CA LEU A 132 9.00 14.79 2.42
C LEU A 132 8.01 14.94 3.59
N ASP A 133 7.49 16.15 3.79
CA ASP A 133 6.39 16.40 4.73
C ASP A 133 5.06 15.92 4.12
N TYR A 134 4.29 15.14 4.88
CA TYR A 134 2.97 14.68 4.44
C TYR A 134 2.00 15.87 4.40
N PRO A 135 1.33 16.14 3.26
CA PRO A 135 0.46 17.31 3.13
C PRO A 135 -0.62 17.35 4.22
N GLY A 136 -0.72 18.50 4.90
CA GLY A 136 -1.73 18.75 5.94
C GLY A 136 -1.56 17.97 7.24
N MET A 137 -0.40 17.33 7.46
CA MET A 137 0.00 16.73 8.75
C MET A 137 1.31 17.37 9.25
N PRO A 138 1.24 18.45 10.05
CA PRO A 138 2.43 19.19 10.47
C PRO A 138 3.46 18.32 11.20
N GLY A 139 4.69 18.27 10.68
CA GLY A 139 5.79 17.50 11.28
C GLY A 139 5.79 16.00 10.93
N ALA A 140 4.75 15.51 10.28
CA ALA A 140 4.70 14.15 9.75
C ALA A 140 5.58 14.09 8.49
N ARG A 141 6.60 13.24 8.52
CA ARG A 141 7.52 13.02 7.39
C ARG A 141 7.45 11.58 6.95
N VAL A 142 7.57 11.38 5.65
CA VAL A 142 7.40 10.08 5.00
C VAL A 142 8.50 9.80 4.01
N HIS A 143 8.71 8.51 3.71
CA HIS A 143 9.65 8.09 2.69
C HIS A 143 9.22 8.59 1.30
N HIS A 144 10.09 9.38 0.67
CA HIS A 144 9.81 9.97 -0.64
C HIS A 144 9.43 8.92 -1.69
N GLY A 145 10.23 7.84 -1.83
CA GLY A 145 9.97 6.77 -2.81
C GLY A 145 8.55 6.20 -2.73
N PHE A 146 8.14 5.69 -1.56
CA PHE A 146 6.79 5.16 -1.36
C PHE A 146 5.70 6.21 -1.59
N TYR A 147 5.89 7.43 -1.08
CA TYR A 147 4.91 8.50 -1.25
C TYR A 147 4.68 8.81 -2.73
N SER A 148 5.76 8.97 -3.51
CA SER A 148 5.70 9.23 -4.94
C SER A 148 5.09 8.06 -5.71
N ALA A 149 5.48 6.82 -5.39
CA ALA A 149 4.96 5.62 -6.04
C ALA A 149 3.43 5.48 -5.92
N TYR A 150 2.84 5.89 -4.79
CA TYR A 150 1.38 5.96 -4.67
C TYR A 150 0.80 7.25 -5.28
N HIS A 151 1.25 8.43 -4.83
CA HIS A 151 0.56 9.71 -5.11
C HIS A 151 0.83 10.31 -6.48
N ARG A 152 1.94 9.95 -7.13
CA ARG A 152 2.41 10.58 -8.38
C ARG A 152 2.36 9.64 -9.59
N THR A 153 1.75 8.47 -9.45
CA THR A 153 1.61 7.48 -10.52
C THR A 153 0.15 7.31 -10.95
N SER A 154 -0.07 6.45 -11.95
CA SER A 154 -1.43 6.13 -12.40
C SER A 154 -2.27 5.33 -11.39
N LEU A 155 -1.64 4.77 -10.34
CA LEU A 155 -2.31 3.98 -9.31
C LEU A 155 -3.41 4.78 -8.60
N ARG A 156 -3.05 5.88 -7.95
CA ARG A 156 -3.97 6.66 -7.11
C ARG A 156 -5.26 7.06 -7.84
N PRO A 157 -5.23 7.79 -8.98
CA PRO A 157 -6.47 8.19 -9.63
C PRO A 157 -7.33 7.01 -10.10
N ALA A 158 -6.70 5.91 -10.56
CA ALA A 158 -7.42 4.70 -10.96
C ALA A 158 -8.11 4.02 -9.77
N ILE A 159 -7.40 3.89 -8.63
CA ILE A 159 -7.95 3.31 -7.40
C ILE A 159 -9.14 4.12 -6.89
N LEU A 160 -8.98 5.44 -6.76
CA LEU A 160 -10.06 6.30 -6.26
C LEU A 160 -11.30 6.23 -7.17
N SER A 161 -11.10 6.18 -8.49
CA SER A 161 -12.18 6.01 -9.46
C SER A 161 -12.87 4.64 -9.33
N ALA A 162 -12.12 3.56 -9.13
CA ALA A 162 -12.66 2.22 -8.99
C ALA A 162 -13.47 2.06 -7.70
N VAL A 163 -12.97 2.59 -6.56
CA VAL A 163 -13.70 2.60 -5.29
C VAL A 163 -15.04 3.34 -5.43
N GLN A 164 -15.03 4.52 -6.05
CA GLN A 164 -16.26 5.27 -6.32
C GLN A 164 -17.25 4.48 -7.19
N ASN A 165 -16.77 3.82 -8.23
CA ASN A 165 -17.60 2.98 -9.11
C ASN A 165 -18.25 1.83 -8.32
N ILE A 166 -17.47 1.10 -7.53
CA ILE A 166 -17.97 -0.02 -6.71
C ILE A 166 -19.01 0.46 -5.70
N LYS A 167 -18.75 1.57 -5.00
CA LYS A 167 -19.69 2.15 -4.03
C LYS A 167 -20.96 2.74 -4.64
N SER A 168 -20.95 3.06 -5.94
CA SER A 168 -22.16 3.43 -6.65
C SER A 168 -23.12 2.25 -6.87
N THR A 169 -22.59 1.02 -6.85
CA THR A 169 -23.34 -0.22 -7.02
C THR A 169 -23.68 -0.90 -5.70
N TYR A 170 -22.70 -1.00 -4.79
CA TYR A 170 -22.84 -1.66 -3.49
C TYR A 170 -22.85 -0.64 -2.35
N TRP A 171 -23.96 -0.58 -1.63
CA TRP A 171 -24.13 0.30 -0.48
C TRP A 171 -23.63 -0.37 0.79
N ASN A 172 -23.17 0.42 1.76
CA ASN A 172 -22.70 -0.05 3.07
C ASN A 172 -21.62 -1.14 3.01
N ILE A 173 -20.72 -1.02 2.04
CA ILE A 173 -19.55 -1.90 1.88
C ILE A 173 -18.32 -1.26 2.54
N SER A 174 -17.56 -2.05 3.30
CA SER A 174 -16.31 -1.58 3.92
C SER A 174 -15.13 -1.64 2.92
N ILE A 175 -13.96 -1.10 3.28
CA ILE A 175 -12.76 -1.18 2.45
C ILE A 175 -11.64 -1.85 3.25
N ILE A 176 -11.00 -2.85 2.65
CA ILE A 176 -9.79 -3.48 3.19
C ILE A 176 -8.67 -3.29 2.18
N VAL A 177 -7.58 -2.69 2.64
CA VAL A 177 -6.37 -2.49 1.85
C VAL A 177 -5.30 -3.45 2.35
N THR A 178 -4.62 -4.12 1.43
CA THR A 178 -3.55 -5.07 1.74
C THR A 178 -2.37 -4.94 0.79
N GLY A 179 -1.23 -5.44 1.23
CA GLY A 179 -0.03 -5.50 0.42
C GLY A 179 1.13 -6.13 1.15
N HIS A 180 2.04 -6.70 0.35
CA HIS A 180 3.28 -7.30 0.82
C HIS A 180 4.48 -6.41 0.47
N SER A 181 5.49 -6.35 1.34
CA SER A 181 6.75 -5.65 1.07
C SER A 181 6.51 -4.15 0.74
N MET A 182 7.11 -3.64 -0.34
CA MET A 182 6.80 -2.30 -0.89
C MET A 182 5.29 -2.09 -1.10
N GLY A 183 4.53 -3.13 -1.46
CA GLY A 183 3.08 -3.07 -1.61
C GLY A 183 2.37 -2.75 -0.30
N GLY A 184 2.89 -3.20 0.85
CA GLY A 184 2.39 -2.79 2.17
C GLY A 184 2.55 -1.29 2.42
N ALA A 185 3.66 -0.70 1.98
CA ALA A 185 3.87 0.74 2.09
C ALA A 185 2.89 1.52 1.20
N LEU A 186 2.62 1.05 -0.03
CA LEU A 186 1.61 1.66 -0.91
C LEU A 186 0.20 1.49 -0.35
N ALA A 187 -0.11 0.31 0.22
CA ALA A 187 -1.35 0.04 0.92
C ALA A 187 -1.58 1.01 2.09
N THR A 188 -0.52 1.34 2.82
CA THR A 188 -0.57 2.34 3.90
C THR A 188 -1.01 3.71 3.39
N PHE A 189 -0.37 4.22 2.33
CA PHE A 189 -0.75 5.51 1.76
C PHE A 189 -2.15 5.49 1.15
N CYS A 190 -2.55 4.38 0.54
CA CYS A 190 -3.89 4.20 0.00
C CYS A 190 -4.97 4.25 1.08
N ALA A 191 -4.79 3.49 2.18
CA ALA A 191 -5.73 3.49 3.29
C ALA A 191 -5.90 4.90 3.87
N LEU A 192 -4.78 5.63 4.04
CA LEU A 192 -4.82 7.01 4.53
C LEU A 192 -5.53 7.95 3.56
N ASP A 193 -5.18 7.92 2.27
CA ASP A 193 -5.77 8.79 1.23
C ASP A 193 -7.29 8.59 1.09
N LEU A 194 -7.77 7.34 1.22
CA LEU A 194 -9.19 7.04 1.24
C LEU A 194 -9.91 7.74 2.40
N VAL A 195 -9.32 7.75 3.60
CA VAL A 195 -9.93 8.42 4.75
C VAL A 195 -9.80 9.94 4.63
N VAL A 196 -8.59 10.47 4.44
CA VAL A 196 -8.33 11.91 4.57
C VAL A 196 -8.77 12.72 3.36
N ASN A 197 -8.70 12.14 2.15
CA ASN A 197 -9.02 12.86 0.91
C ASN A 197 -10.33 12.39 0.27
N SER A 198 -10.72 11.12 0.43
CA SER A 198 -12.00 10.60 -0.10
C SER A 198 -13.14 10.59 0.92
N GLY A 199 -12.85 10.81 2.20
CA GLY A 199 -13.85 10.87 3.27
C GLY A 199 -14.42 9.51 3.67
N GLU A 200 -13.69 8.43 3.36
CA GLU A 200 -14.08 7.07 3.72
C GLU A 200 -13.96 6.85 5.23
N LYS A 201 -14.93 6.14 5.81
CA LYS A 201 -15.04 5.99 7.27
C LYS A 201 -14.71 4.60 7.79
N ASP A 202 -14.86 3.59 6.95
CA ASP A 202 -14.65 2.19 7.32
C ASP A 202 -13.57 1.57 6.45
N VAL A 203 -12.33 1.98 6.73
CA VAL A 203 -11.13 1.52 6.05
C VAL A 203 -10.29 0.72 7.04
N GLN A 204 -9.94 -0.50 6.64
CA GLN A 204 -9.05 -1.40 7.35
C GLN A 204 -7.77 -1.60 6.53
N LEU A 205 -6.63 -1.68 7.22
CA LEU A 205 -5.33 -1.98 6.63
C LEU A 205 -4.77 -3.25 7.27
N MET A 206 -4.33 -4.19 6.43
CA MET A 206 -3.50 -5.31 6.88
C MET A 206 -2.35 -5.52 5.91
N THR A 207 -1.12 -5.56 6.40
CA THR A 207 0.06 -5.67 5.52
C THR A 207 1.00 -6.77 5.97
N PHE A 208 1.78 -7.32 5.05
CA PHE A 208 2.74 -8.39 5.30
C PHE A 208 4.16 -7.90 4.96
N GLY A 209 5.13 -8.04 5.86
CA GLY A 209 6.51 -7.64 5.60
C GLY A 209 6.67 -6.15 5.28
N GLN A 210 5.81 -5.30 5.84
CA GLN A 210 5.80 -3.87 5.50
C GLN A 210 7.02 -3.15 6.08
N PRO A 211 7.78 -2.39 5.28
CA PRO A 211 8.82 -1.50 5.79
C PRO A 211 8.23 -0.30 6.56
N ARG A 212 9.06 0.43 7.29
CA ARG A 212 8.67 1.70 7.90
C ARG A 212 8.42 2.75 6.82
N VAL A 213 7.35 3.52 6.97
CA VAL A 213 6.89 4.46 5.93
C VAL A 213 7.10 5.93 6.27
N GLY A 214 7.23 6.27 7.56
CA GLY A 214 7.38 7.65 8.01
C GLY A 214 7.98 7.75 9.40
N ASN A 215 8.04 8.97 9.94
CA ASN A 215 8.54 9.24 11.28
C ASN A 215 7.49 8.98 12.37
N ALA A 216 7.87 9.14 13.64
CA ALA A 216 6.98 8.93 14.78
C ALA A 216 5.72 9.82 14.78
N VAL A 217 5.83 11.06 14.27
CA VAL A 217 4.68 11.97 14.12
C VAL A 217 3.69 11.40 13.11
N PHE A 218 4.17 10.98 11.93
CA PHE A 218 3.33 10.31 10.93
C PHE A 218 2.69 9.04 11.50
N ALA A 219 3.44 8.20 12.21
CA ALA A 219 2.91 6.97 12.80
C ALA A 219 1.79 7.24 13.81
N THR A 220 1.94 8.30 14.62
CA THR A 220 0.92 8.72 15.59
C THR A 220 -0.33 9.24 14.90
N ASP A 221 -0.18 10.15 13.93
CA ASP A 221 -1.32 10.68 13.16
C ASP A 221 -2.01 9.56 12.38
N PHE A 222 -1.25 8.64 11.79
CA PHE A 222 -1.79 7.49 11.04
C PHE A 222 -2.70 6.62 11.90
N ASN A 223 -2.30 6.32 13.14
CA ASN A 223 -3.12 5.55 14.08
C ASN A 223 -4.45 6.24 14.40
N GLU A 224 -4.51 7.58 14.41
CA GLU A 224 -5.76 8.33 14.62
C GLU A 224 -6.73 8.16 13.43
N TYR A 225 -6.20 8.14 12.20
CA TYR A 225 -7.02 8.02 10.98
C TYR A 225 -7.40 6.57 10.65
N ILE A 226 -6.50 5.61 10.89
CA ILE A 226 -6.66 4.20 10.51
C ILE A 226 -6.54 3.31 11.77
N PRO A 227 -7.51 3.35 12.69
CA PRO A 227 -7.45 2.56 13.93
C PRO A 227 -7.55 1.05 13.71
N LYS A 228 -7.94 0.61 12.50
CA LYS A 228 -8.00 -0.80 12.08
C LYS A 228 -6.77 -1.18 11.24
N ALA A 229 -5.58 -0.82 11.68
CA ALA A 229 -4.33 -1.14 10.99
C ALA A 229 -3.56 -2.25 11.72
N ILE A 230 -3.22 -3.32 11.00
CA ILE A 230 -2.37 -4.41 11.50
C ILE A 230 -1.21 -4.63 10.54
N ARG A 231 0.00 -4.74 11.08
CA ARG A 231 1.19 -5.18 10.34
C ARG A 231 1.59 -6.57 10.78
N LEU A 232 1.70 -7.50 9.85
CA LEU A 232 2.29 -8.81 10.10
C LEU A 232 3.77 -8.81 9.71
N THR A 233 4.58 -9.34 10.61
CA THR A 233 6.03 -9.57 10.42
C THR A 233 6.31 -11.06 10.59
N HIS A 234 7.33 -11.61 9.94
CA HIS A 234 7.62 -13.05 10.00
C HIS A 234 9.08 -13.31 10.38
N GLN A 235 9.27 -14.14 11.42
CA GLN A 235 10.57 -14.54 11.96
C GLN A 235 11.57 -13.36 12.02
N ASN A 236 12.59 -13.40 11.17
CA ASN A 236 13.71 -12.49 11.11
C ASN A 236 13.75 -11.75 9.76
N ASP A 237 12.58 -11.55 9.15
CA ASP A 237 12.36 -10.76 7.94
C ASP A 237 13.07 -9.40 8.03
N ILE A 238 13.95 -9.12 7.08
CA ILE A 238 14.72 -7.88 7.01
C ILE A 238 13.86 -6.64 6.71
N VAL A 239 12.78 -6.76 5.96
CA VAL A 239 12.08 -5.59 5.38
C VAL A 239 11.35 -4.75 6.44
N PRO A 240 10.63 -5.31 7.42
CA PRO A 240 10.07 -4.54 8.54
C PRO A 240 11.10 -3.79 9.38
N HIS A 241 12.38 -4.19 9.30
CA HIS A 241 13.47 -3.52 10.00
C HIS A 241 14.06 -2.35 9.21
N MET A 242 13.51 -2.06 8.02
CA MET A 242 13.96 -1.00 7.12
C MET A 242 12.87 0.07 6.86
N PRO A 243 13.26 1.33 6.61
CA PRO A 243 14.57 1.90 6.89
C PRO A 243 14.98 1.75 8.37
N PRO A 244 16.28 1.82 8.69
CA PRO A 244 16.76 1.51 10.04
C PRO A 244 16.16 2.41 11.12
N TYR A 245 15.91 1.82 12.29
CA TYR A 245 15.50 2.56 13.49
C TYR A 245 16.72 3.00 14.30
N TYR A 246 16.84 4.30 14.56
CA TYR A 246 17.94 4.87 15.32
C TYR A 246 17.48 5.36 16.70
N SER A 247 17.63 4.53 17.73
CA SER A 247 17.19 4.85 19.11
C SER A 247 17.80 6.15 19.66
N TYR A 248 19.03 6.49 19.25
CA TYR A 248 19.72 7.69 19.70
C TYR A 248 19.35 8.95 18.91
N PHE A 249 18.59 8.83 17.82
CA PHE A 249 18.20 9.93 16.94
C PHE A 249 16.70 9.88 16.61
N PRO A 250 15.81 9.99 17.61
CA PRO A 250 14.37 9.78 17.44
C PRO A 250 13.69 10.82 16.53
N THR A 251 14.31 11.99 16.34
CA THR A 251 13.76 13.05 15.48
C THR A 251 14.01 12.81 13.99
N ILE A 252 14.92 11.90 13.64
CA ILE A 252 15.28 11.54 12.26
C ILE A 252 15.15 10.04 12.01
N THR A 253 14.44 9.32 12.87
CA THR A 253 14.18 7.89 12.70
C THR A 253 12.83 7.65 12.05
N TYR A 254 12.80 6.62 11.21
CA TYR A 254 11.54 6.02 10.81
C TYR A 254 10.91 5.29 11.99
N HIS A 255 9.59 5.20 11.95
CA HIS A 255 8.78 4.58 12.97
C HIS A 255 7.58 3.89 12.33
N HIS A 256 7.27 2.70 12.81
CA HIS A 256 6.04 2.01 12.46
C HIS A 256 4.84 2.58 13.21
N PHE A 257 3.66 2.53 12.60
CA PHE A 257 2.39 2.64 13.31
C PHE A 257 2.05 1.31 14.01
N SER A 258 1.14 1.36 14.98
CA SER A 258 0.61 0.18 15.67
C SER A 258 -0.55 -0.42 14.88
N ARG A 259 -0.81 -1.73 14.91
CA ARG A 259 -0.29 -2.77 15.80
C ARG A 259 0.48 -3.82 14.99
N GLU A 260 1.56 -4.36 15.57
CA GLU A 260 2.29 -5.49 15.00
C GLU A 260 1.73 -6.83 15.49
N VAL A 261 1.67 -7.81 14.59
CA VAL A 261 1.52 -9.23 14.91
C VAL A 261 2.73 -9.97 14.33
N TRP A 262 3.58 -10.47 15.22
CA TRP A 262 4.81 -11.16 14.85
C TRP A 262 4.58 -12.67 14.74
N LEU A 263 4.69 -13.18 13.52
CA LEU A 263 4.64 -14.61 13.20
C LEU A 263 6.00 -15.21 13.49
N ARG A 264 6.10 -16.02 14.54
CA ARG A 264 7.35 -16.66 14.95
C ARG A 264 7.16 -18.17 15.13
N GLU A 265 8.21 -18.93 14.84
CA GLU A 265 8.20 -20.38 14.95
C GLU A 265 8.80 -20.76 16.30
N GLU A 266 8.07 -21.56 17.06
CA GLU A 266 8.58 -22.18 18.29
C GLU A 266 8.64 -23.70 18.12
N GLY A 267 9.65 -24.34 18.71
CA GLY A 267 9.87 -25.78 18.63
C GLY A 267 11.15 -26.16 17.90
N VAL A 268 11.42 -27.47 17.82
CA VAL A 268 12.66 -28.02 17.25
C VAL A 268 12.33 -29.05 16.17
N GLY A 269 13.00 -28.95 15.03
CA GLY A 269 12.85 -29.93 13.95
C GLY A 269 11.46 -29.91 13.33
N LYS A 270 10.77 -31.07 13.36
CA LYS A 270 9.45 -31.25 12.73
C LYS A 270 8.28 -30.73 13.57
N ASP A 271 8.52 -30.41 14.84
CA ASP A 271 7.48 -29.95 15.77
C ASP A 271 7.40 -28.41 15.84
N LYS A 272 7.86 -27.71 14.79
CA LYS A 272 7.74 -26.26 14.68
C LYS A 272 6.27 -25.87 14.59
N GLN A 273 5.85 -24.96 15.46
CA GLN A 273 4.53 -24.36 15.45
C GLN A 273 4.65 -22.86 15.18
N LEU A 274 3.79 -22.36 14.29
CA LEU A 274 3.67 -20.94 14.03
C LEU A 274 2.85 -20.28 15.15
N ILE A 275 3.43 -19.30 15.82
CA ILE A 275 2.84 -18.53 16.91
C ILE A 275 2.61 -17.10 16.43
N GLU A 276 1.41 -16.58 16.72
CA GLU A 276 1.02 -15.20 16.44
C GLU A 276 1.20 -14.37 17.71
N GLN A 277 2.33 -13.68 17.83
CA GLN A 277 2.56 -12.78 18.96
C GLN A 277 1.99 -11.40 18.67
N ILE A 278 0.92 -11.02 19.38
CA ILE A 278 0.37 -9.66 19.31
C ILE A 278 1.25 -8.73 20.16
N CYS A 279 1.85 -7.73 19.52
CA CYS A 279 2.80 -6.79 20.13
C CYS A 279 2.08 -5.67 20.89
N ASP A 280 2.77 -4.73 21.51
CA ASP A 280 2.15 -3.56 22.13
C ASP A 280 1.72 -2.46 21.13
N ASP A 281 1.13 -1.37 21.64
CA ASP A 281 0.69 -0.22 20.86
C ASP A 281 1.78 0.81 20.56
N SER A 282 3.04 0.53 20.90
CA SER A 282 4.13 1.45 20.56
C SER A 282 4.38 1.48 19.06
N GLY A 283 4.02 0.42 18.32
CA GLY A 283 4.41 0.23 16.92
C GLY A 283 5.84 -0.27 16.75
N GLU A 284 6.67 -0.20 17.79
CA GLU A 284 8.09 -0.58 17.81
C GLU A 284 8.41 -1.38 19.09
N ASP A 285 7.60 -2.40 19.39
CA ASP A 285 7.71 -3.23 20.60
C ASP A 285 9.05 -4.00 20.63
N PRO A 286 9.93 -3.77 21.62
CA PRO A 286 11.24 -4.41 21.70
C PRO A 286 11.17 -5.93 21.96
N THR A 287 10.00 -6.48 22.32
CA THR A 287 9.78 -7.91 22.61
C THR A 287 9.21 -8.70 21.44
N CYS A 288 8.88 -8.03 20.32
CA CYS A 288 8.39 -8.62 19.08
C CYS A 288 9.50 -8.77 18.03
N SER A 289 9.24 -8.54 16.73
CA SER A 289 10.28 -8.67 15.69
C SER A 289 11.50 -7.79 15.96
N ARG A 290 11.36 -6.65 16.64
CA ARG A 290 12.52 -5.86 17.08
C ARG A 290 13.49 -6.58 18.02
N SER A 291 13.08 -7.70 18.61
CA SER A 291 13.95 -8.55 19.42
C SER A 291 14.98 -9.31 18.56
N VAL A 292 14.76 -9.41 17.25
CA VAL A 292 15.67 -10.06 16.29
C VAL A 292 16.39 -9.04 15.40
N TYR A 293 17.42 -9.50 14.68
CA TYR A 293 18.29 -8.62 13.90
C TYR A 293 17.65 -8.09 12.60
N GLY A 294 16.62 -8.77 12.07
CA GLY A 294 16.04 -8.49 10.75
C GLY A 294 17.06 -8.75 9.64
N ASN A 295 17.55 -9.98 9.50
CA ASN A 295 18.60 -10.31 8.53
C ASN A 295 18.28 -11.48 7.60
N SER A 296 17.02 -11.91 7.56
CA SER A 296 16.54 -12.98 6.69
C SER A 296 15.72 -12.41 5.55
N LEU A 297 16.20 -12.59 4.32
CA LEU A 297 15.40 -12.30 3.13
C LEU A 297 14.45 -13.45 2.80
N SER A 298 14.76 -14.69 3.21
CA SER A 298 13.87 -15.84 2.98
C SER A 298 12.58 -15.71 3.78
N ASP A 299 12.65 -15.21 5.01
CA ASP A 299 11.48 -15.06 5.88
C ASP A 299 10.51 -13.99 5.35
N HIS A 300 11.01 -13.09 4.49
CA HIS A 300 10.21 -12.08 3.81
C HIS A 300 9.25 -12.68 2.77
N PHE A 301 9.55 -13.84 2.21
CA PHE A 301 8.81 -14.39 1.08
C PHE A 301 7.72 -15.40 1.46
N ASP A 302 7.59 -15.73 2.74
CA ASP A 302 6.59 -16.66 3.24
C ASP A 302 5.83 -16.05 4.41
N TYR A 303 4.51 -16.04 4.33
CA TYR A 303 3.64 -15.68 5.44
C TYR A 303 2.51 -16.69 5.51
N TYR A 304 2.37 -17.41 6.64
CA TYR A 304 1.42 -18.52 6.81
C TYR A 304 1.59 -19.67 5.80
N GLY A 305 2.79 -19.88 5.24
CA GLY A 305 2.99 -20.89 4.19
C GLY A 305 2.54 -20.43 2.80
N VAL A 306 2.20 -19.15 2.63
CA VAL A 306 1.84 -18.54 1.35
C VAL A 306 3.04 -17.76 0.80
N GLU A 307 3.47 -18.11 -0.40
CA GLU A 307 4.60 -17.49 -1.09
C GLU A 307 4.26 -16.11 -1.68
N LEU A 308 5.06 -15.08 -1.38
CA LEU A 308 4.82 -13.67 -1.73
C LEU A 308 5.89 -13.08 -2.66
N TYR A 309 6.17 -13.76 -3.78
CA TYR A 309 7.07 -13.30 -4.85
C TYR A 309 6.51 -13.60 -6.24
N ALA A 310 7.09 -13.02 -7.29
CA ALA A 310 6.60 -13.17 -8.67
C ALA A 310 7.10 -14.46 -9.34
N ASP A 311 6.27 -15.08 -10.18
CA ASP A 311 6.54 -16.37 -10.83
C ASP A 311 7.55 -16.33 -12.01
N ALA A 312 8.35 -15.26 -12.18
CA ALA A 312 9.27 -15.16 -13.33
C ALA A 312 10.65 -14.54 -13.05
N ASP A 313 11.57 -14.93 -13.93
CA ASP A 313 13.00 -14.58 -13.90
C ASP A 313 13.34 -13.17 -14.42
N SER A 314 12.38 -12.26 -14.61
CA SER A 314 12.65 -10.95 -15.19
C SER A 314 11.84 -9.84 -14.51
N PRO A 315 12.49 -8.75 -14.07
CA PRO A 315 11.80 -7.64 -13.43
C PRO A 315 10.87 -6.95 -14.42
N CYS A 316 9.61 -6.80 -14.00
CA CYS A 316 8.59 -5.95 -14.61
C CYS A 316 8.06 -6.49 -15.93
N LYS A 317 8.10 -7.81 -16.08
CA LYS A 317 7.43 -8.51 -17.17
C LYS A 317 5.96 -8.71 -16.81
N PHE A 318 5.08 -8.33 -17.72
CA PHE A 318 3.64 -8.59 -17.64
C PHE A 318 3.23 -9.34 -18.90
N ILE A 319 2.42 -10.39 -18.74
CA ILE A 319 1.92 -11.19 -19.87
C ILE A 319 0.44 -10.87 -20.05
N MET A 320 0.05 -10.66 -21.29
CA MET A 320 -1.32 -10.42 -21.73
C MET A 320 -1.67 -11.43 -22.83
N ALA A 321 -2.91 -11.94 -22.83
CA ALA A 321 -3.37 -12.84 -23.88
C ALA A 321 -3.38 -12.16 -25.27
N GLU A 322 -3.05 -12.90 -26.32
CA GLU A 322 -3.08 -12.40 -27.71
C GLU A 322 -4.48 -11.89 -28.10
N GLY A 323 -4.56 -10.73 -28.77
CA GLY A 323 -5.84 -10.15 -29.22
C GLY A 323 -6.54 -9.23 -28.21
N THR A 324 -5.89 -8.92 -27.08
CA THR A 324 -6.41 -8.00 -26.05
C THR A 324 -6.09 -6.51 -26.30
N GLU A 325 -5.89 -6.13 -27.56
CA GLU A 325 -5.47 -4.77 -27.96
C GLU A 325 -6.54 -3.67 -27.78
N GLU A 326 -7.75 -4.04 -27.37
CA GLU A 326 -8.84 -3.08 -27.05
C GLU A 326 -8.78 -2.50 -25.63
N TYR A 327 -7.81 -2.89 -24.80
CA TYR A 327 -7.67 -2.32 -23.46
C TYR A 327 -7.04 -0.92 -23.49
N ASN A 328 -7.56 -0.02 -22.66
CA ASN A 328 -7.13 1.38 -22.56
C ASN A 328 -5.64 1.46 -22.16
N LYS A 329 -4.74 1.46 -23.13
CA LYS A 329 -3.34 1.85 -22.93
C LYS A 329 -3.32 3.32 -22.52
N GLY A 330 -3.10 3.57 -21.24
CA GLY A 330 -2.96 4.92 -20.71
C GLY A 330 -1.72 5.62 -21.26
N VAL A 331 -1.61 6.92 -20.99
CA VAL A 331 -0.37 7.69 -21.26
C VAL A 331 0.80 6.98 -20.57
N GLY A 332 1.88 6.70 -21.30
CA GLY A 332 3.06 5.98 -20.79
C GLY A 332 3.05 4.45 -20.98
N GLY A 333 1.99 3.88 -21.56
CA GLY A 333 1.90 2.43 -21.80
C GLY A 333 1.30 1.63 -20.64
N ASN A 334 0.82 2.31 -19.59
CA ASN A 334 0.16 1.69 -18.45
C ASN A 334 -1.06 0.86 -18.87
N ILE A 335 -1.25 -0.30 -18.22
CA ILE A 335 -2.36 -1.21 -18.49
C ILE A 335 -3.42 -0.99 -17.42
N ARG A 336 -4.66 -0.80 -17.85
CA ARG A 336 -5.83 -0.73 -16.99
C ARG A 336 -6.92 -1.62 -17.55
N LEU A 337 -7.23 -2.71 -16.84
CA LEU A 337 -8.32 -3.62 -17.17
C LEU A 337 -9.45 -3.37 -16.19
N SER A 338 -10.64 -3.04 -16.67
CA SER A 338 -11.78 -2.69 -15.82
C SER A 338 -13.05 -3.38 -16.29
N ARG A 339 -13.89 -3.82 -15.35
CA ARG A 339 -15.27 -4.24 -15.61
C ARG A 339 -16.22 -3.57 -14.63
N ASN A 340 -17.49 -3.46 -15.00
CA ASN A 340 -18.49 -2.90 -14.10
C ASN A 340 -18.85 -3.89 -12.99
N PRO A 341 -19.03 -3.43 -11.74
CA PRO A 341 -19.54 -4.27 -10.66
C PRO A 341 -20.92 -4.84 -11.01
N ASN A 342 -21.19 -6.09 -10.62
CA ASN A 342 -22.40 -6.82 -10.96
C ASN A 342 -23.53 -6.59 -9.93
N PRO A 343 -24.55 -5.77 -10.23
CA PRO A 343 -25.61 -5.42 -9.28
C PRO A 343 -26.46 -6.61 -8.82
N THR A 344 -26.39 -7.77 -9.51
CA THR A 344 -27.20 -8.95 -9.17
C THR A 344 -26.65 -9.78 -8.01
N LEU A 345 -25.35 -9.69 -7.71
CA LEU A 345 -24.72 -10.45 -6.62
C LEU A 345 -25.11 -9.94 -5.23
N PHE A 346 -25.53 -8.68 -5.10
CA PHE A 346 -25.97 -8.08 -3.84
C PHE A 346 -27.32 -8.65 -3.32
N ARG A 347 -28.14 -9.26 -4.18
CA ARG A 347 -29.51 -9.68 -3.82
C ARG A 347 -29.63 -11.06 -3.18
N GLN A 348 -28.53 -11.79 -2.97
CA GLN A 348 -28.58 -13.17 -2.48
C GLN A 348 -28.33 -13.34 -0.97
N SER A 349 -28.06 -12.26 -0.23
CA SER A 349 -27.68 -12.32 1.19
C SER A 349 -28.59 -11.54 2.16
N SER A 350 -29.85 -11.28 1.78
CA SER A 350 -30.87 -10.63 2.63
C SER A 350 -31.82 -11.62 3.28
#